data_AF-A0AAE2SHB9-F1
#
_entry.id   AF-A0AAE2SHB9-F1
#
_cell.length_a   1.000
_cell.length_b   1.000
_cell.length_c   1.000
_cell.angle_alpha   90.00
_cell.angle_beta   90.00
_cell.angle_gamma   90.00
#
_symmetry.space_group_name_H-M   'P 1'
#
loop_
_entity.id
_entity.type
_entity.pdbx_description
1 polymer ?
#
loop_
_entity_poly.entity_id
_entity_poly.type
_entity_poly.pdbx_seq_one_letter_code
_entity_poly.pdbx_strand_id
1 'polypeptide(L)'
;MALRIHPASVSSLEIDNRDKGKTIVLLRFTDGFTSQATLQGNPWRDVAGRVTSLENQSPDPDRPHTPDLPAEDHGHTGDITASRKIKELLTPLDEPLPKSGPPPFVWKNSLYLEWFSTTKGRVVLEATDFQSSLGEAAWTMTPEEEIDTREQAQEAMEKFMSQLGDLEASRSEVDRMTEGKDELDEFEWEKLMKHSDQVTDRYMELLDKYGDDDDTIDQLMGWKKPTEDNEPPEHSAETYEIEWPDEDDLDDDWMETPTHPLRTMAEELLDQMGSRKDSFENDEMSDLWFSVANIGAKLAGAMSGYHGDGTFDDNGFAIAQLKRVLALINEATPTMQRLKPDQLPELLKIRHEIIDLQQSLRRRS
;
A
#
# COMPACT_ATOMS: atom_id res chain seq x y z
N MET A 1 2.22 -2.44 4.09
CA MET A 1 1.10 -1.47 4.14
C MET A 1 0.63 -1.31 5.58
N ALA A 2 0.45 -0.08 6.05
CA ALA A 2 0.01 0.18 7.42
C ALA A 2 -1.43 -0.30 7.65
N LEU A 3 -1.64 -0.98 8.76
CA LEU A 3 -2.95 -1.42 9.23
C LEU A 3 -3.68 -0.25 9.89
N ARG A 4 -4.65 0.32 9.17
CA ARG A 4 -5.42 1.48 9.63
C ARG A 4 -6.73 1.06 10.30
N ILE A 5 -6.83 1.32 11.60
CA ILE A 5 -8.05 1.08 12.38
C ILE A 5 -9.06 2.16 12.03
N HIS A 6 -10.27 1.74 11.65
CA HIS A 6 -11.35 2.68 11.39
C HIS A 6 -11.88 3.25 12.71
N PRO A 7 -11.87 4.58 12.95
CA PRO A 7 -12.26 5.16 14.24
C PRO A 7 -13.66 4.76 14.70
N ALA A 8 -14.64 4.73 13.78
CA ALA A 8 -16.01 4.35 14.10
C ALA A 8 -16.18 2.88 14.56
N SER A 9 -15.21 1.99 14.28
CA SER A 9 -15.23 0.60 14.79
C SER A 9 -14.82 0.48 16.25
N VAL A 10 -14.21 1.53 16.83
CA VAL A 10 -13.70 1.54 18.20
C VAL A 10 -14.71 2.22 19.10
N SER A 11 -15.19 1.54 20.14
CA SER A 11 -16.13 2.11 21.12
C SER A 11 -15.42 2.98 22.15
N SER A 12 -14.25 2.53 22.62
CA SER A 12 -13.45 3.19 23.65
C SER A 12 -12.05 2.62 23.65
N LEU A 13 -11.08 3.38 24.15
CA LEU A 13 -9.73 2.89 24.35
C LEU A 13 -9.05 3.47 25.58
N GLU A 14 -8.04 2.78 26.06
CA GLU A 14 -7.23 3.19 27.22
C GLU A 14 -5.75 3.09 26.87
N ILE A 15 -4.98 4.10 27.25
CA ILE A 15 -3.53 4.13 27.13
C ILE A 15 -2.95 4.23 28.54
N ASP A 16 -2.22 3.22 28.99
CA ASP A 16 -1.52 3.22 30.27
C ASP A 16 0.00 3.30 30.06
N ASN A 17 0.60 4.40 30.50
CA ASN A 17 2.04 4.61 30.50
C ASN A 17 2.55 5.02 31.91
N ARG A 18 1.93 4.51 32.97
CA ARG A 18 2.42 4.74 34.35
C ARG A 18 3.80 4.13 34.59
N ASP A 19 4.10 3.02 33.93
CA ASP A 19 5.42 2.39 33.95
C ASP A 19 6.28 2.98 32.83
N LYS A 20 7.27 3.80 33.18
CA LYS A 20 8.15 4.46 32.20
C LYS A 20 8.86 3.44 31.31
N GLY A 21 8.83 3.68 30.00
CA GLY A 21 9.38 2.81 28.95
C GLY A 21 8.45 1.68 28.51
N LYS A 22 7.24 1.60 29.07
CA LYS A 22 6.23 0.61 28.71
C LYS A 22 4.89 1.31 28.50
N THR A 23 4.26 1.05 27.36
CA THR A 23 2.94 1.59 27.03
C THR A 23 1.99 0.44 26.77
N ILE A 24 0.84 0.42 27.45
CA ILE A 24 -0.23 -0.54 27.20
C ILE A 24 -1.36 0.21 26.51
N VAL A 25 -1.80 -0.31 25.37
CA VAL A 25 -2.95 0.23 24.63
C VAL A 25 -4.04 -0.82 24.63
N LEU A 26 -5.21 -0.49 25.16
CA LEU A 26 -6.38 -1.36 25.17
C LEU A 26 -7.46 -0.75 24.28
N LEU A 27 -7.79 -1.44 23.19
CA LEU A 27 -8.85 -1.07 22.26
C LEU A 27 -10.08 -1.94 22.50
N ARG A 28 -11.25 -1.32 22.61
CA ARG A 28 -12.55 -2.02 22.63
C ARG A 28 -13.32 -1.64 21.38
N PHE A 29 -13.80 -2.65 20.66
CA PHE A 29 -14.53 -2.49 19.41
C PHE A 29 -16.04 -2.61 19.62
N THR A 30 -16.80 -2.06 18.67
CA THR A 30 -18.28 -2.02 18.69
C THR A 30 -18.93 -3.40 18.64
N ASP A 31 -18.27 -4.38 18.04
CA ASP A 31 -18.70 -5.79 17.98
C ASP A 31 -18.35 -6.60 19.24
N GLY A 32 -17.76 -5.97 20.25
CA GLY A 32 -17.35 -6.59 21.50
C GLY A 32 -15.95 -7.21 21.48
N PHE A 33 -15.25 -7.17 20.35
CA PHE A 33 -13.84 -7.56 20.30
C PHE A 33 -12.97 -6.60 21.13
N THR A 34 -11.86 -7.10 21.66
CA THR A 34 -10.91 -6.31 22.44
C THR A 34 -9.50 -6.70 22.03
N SER A 35 -8.65 -5.71 21.78
CA SER A 35 -7.23 -5.90 21.46
C SER A 35 -6.38 -5.14 22.47
N GLN A 36 -5.36 -5.79 23.03
CA GLN A 36 -4.41 -5.18 23.94
C GLN A 36 -3.00 -5.27 23.37
N ALA A 37 -2.39 -4.12 23.12
CA ALA A 37 -1.00 -4.02 22.70
C ALA A 37 -0.09 -3.67 23.89
N THR A 38 0.95 -4.47 24.13
CA THR A 38 2.02 -4.14 25.09
C THR A 38 3.25 -3.68 24.33
N LEU A 39 3.58 -2.39 24.47
CA LEU A 39 4.57 -1.70 23.67
C LEU A 39 5.78 -1.27 24.50
N GLN A 40 6.97 -1.42 23.91
CA GLN A 40 8.19 -0.82 24.43
C GLN A 40 8.31 0.63 23.97
N GLY A 41 8.64 1.55 24.88
CA GLY A 41 8.72 2.99 24.61
C GLY A 41 7.62 3.79 25.31
N ASN A 42 7.68 5.11 25.15
CA ASN A 42 6.76 6.07 25.76
C ASN A 42 5.95 6.80 24.68
N PRO A 43 4.70 7.22 24.99
CA PRO A 43 3.94 8.13 24.15
C PRO A 43 4.45 9.57 24.34
N TRP A 44 3.85 10.51 23.63
CA TRP A 44 4.15 11.93 23.76
C TRP A 44 3.79 12.47 25.15
N ARG A 45 4.38 13.62 25.51
CA ARG A 45 4.28 14.23 26.85
C ARG A 45 2.84 14.44 27.35
N ASP A 46 1.89 14.63 26.45
CA ASP A 46 0.48 14.85 26.79
C ASP A 46 -0.22 13.57 27.32
N VAL A 47 0.28 12.40 26.92
CA VAL A 47 -0.22 11.07 27.34
C VAL A 47 0.75 10.39 28.32
N ALA A 48 2.03 10.79 28.33
CA ALA A 48 3.06 10.15 29.12
C ALA A 48 2.80 10.17 30.63
N GLY A 49 3.18 9.08 31.28
CA GLY A 49 3.18 8.95 32.73
C GLY A 49 1.83 8.76 33.40
N ARG A 50 0.76 8.50 32.65
CA ARG A 50 -0.60 8.37 33.21
C ARG A 50 -1.43 7.33 32.48
N VAL A 51 -2.64 7.11 32.98
CA VAL A 51 -3.71 6.44 32.24
C VAL A 51 -4.52 7.50 31.51
N THR A 52 -4.75 7.30 30.22
CA THR A 52 -5.61 8.14 29.38
C THR A 52 -6.74 7.27 28.86
N SER A 53 -7.97 7.55 29.28
CA SER A 53 -9.16 6.88 28.79
C SER A 53 -9.81 7.76 27.73
N LEU A 54 -10.17 7.18 26.59
CA LEU A 54 -10.86 7.88 25.51
C LEU A 54 -12.14 7.13 25.13
N GLU A 55 -13.24 7.87 25.07
CA GLU A 55 -14.56 7.36 24.67
C GLU A 55 -14.94 7.93 23.30
N ASN A 56 -15.29 7.05 22.35
CA ASN A 56 -15.75 7.47 21.03
C ASN A 56 -17.16 8.09 21.15
N GLN A 57 -17.34 9.29 20.63
CA GLN A 57 -18.61 10.02 20.66
C GLN A 57 -19.58 9.57 19.56
N SER A 58 -19.07 8.95 18.49
CA SER A 58 -19.84 8.54 17.32
C SER A 58 -19.42 7.14 16.83
N PRO A 59 -19.48 6.09 17.67
CA PRO A 59 -19.20 4.74 17.22
C PRO A 59 -20.30 4.23 16.29
N ASP A 60 -19.93 3.41 15.32
CA ASP A 60 -20.85 2.73 14.40
C ASP A 60 -21.07 1.28 14.88
N PRO A 61 -22.24 0.96 15.48
CA PRO A 61 -22.51 -0.35 16.06
C PRO A 61 -22.46 -1.49 15.04
N ASP A 62 -22.75 -1.21 13.77
CA ASP A 62 -22.83 -2.20 12.70
C ASP A 62 -21.48 -2.38 11.99
N ARG A 63 -20.50 -1.53 12.29
CA ARG A 63 -19.16 -1.63 11.72
C ARG A 63 -18.33 -2.69 12.45
N PRO A 64 -17.83 -3.72 11.77
CA PRO A 64 -16.96 -4.72 12.39
C PRO A 64 -15.60 -4.13 12.75
N HIS A 65 -14.86 -4.79 13.67
CA HIS A 65 -13.46 -4.46 13.89
C HIS A 65 -12.65 -4.72 12.60
N THR A 66 -12.03 -3.66 12.09
CA THR A 66 -11.14 -3.73 10.92
C THR A 66 -9.96 -2.81 11.19
N PRO A 67 -8.71 -3.27 10.98
CA PRO A 67 -8.30 -4.55 10.41
C PRO A 67 -8.30 -5.71 11.43
N ASP A 68 -8.03 -6.94 10.97
CA ASP A 68 -7.85 -8.11 11.83
C ASP A 68 -6.61 -7.96 12.73
N LEU A 69 -6.85 -7.56 13.97
CA LEU A 69 -5.86 -7.38 15.01
C LEU A 69 -5.87 -8.56 15.98
N PRO A 70 -4.71 -8.99 16.49
CA PRO A 70 -4.68 -10.01 17.52
C PRO A 70 -5.27 -9.48 18.84
N ALA A 71 -5.87 -10.36 19.63
CA ALA A 71 -6.39 -10.01 20.94
C ALA A 71 -5.27 -9.54 21.90
N GLU A 72 -4.08 -10.12 21.76
CA GLU A 72 -2.85 -9.71 22.45
C GLU A 72 -1.77 -9.39 21.41
N ASP A 73 -1.25 -8.17 21.44
CA ASP A 73 -0.20 -7.69 20.55
C ASP A 73 1.04 -7.22 21.33
N HIS A 74 2.18 -7.26 20.66
CA HIS A 74 3.46 -6.83 21.20
C HIS A 74 4.23 -6.03 20.15
N GLY A 75 4.91 -4.97 20.57
CA GLY A 75 5.56 -4.08 19.63
C GLY A 75 6.40 -2.97 20.25
N HIS A 76 6.75 -2.00 19.41
CA HIS A 76 7.39 -0.77 19.81
C HIS A 76 6.44 0.39 19.62
N THR A 77 6.54 1.37 20.51
CA THR A 77 5.77 2.61 20.46
C THR A 77 6.26 3.44 19.27
N GLY A 78 5.34 3.84 18.40
CA GLY A 78 5.57 4.91 17.42
C GLY A 78 5.09 6.24 17.99
N ASP A 79 4.47 7.07 17.16
CA ASP A 79 3.85 8.30 17.63
C ASP A 79 2.49 8.04 18.31
N ILE A 80 2.41 8.31 19.62
CA ILE A 80 1.16 8.24 20.39
C ILE A 80 0.91 9.59 21.07
N THR A 81 -0.15 10.29 20.68
CA THR A 81 -0.53 11.61 21.23
C THR A 81 -2.04 11.82 21.15
N ALA A 82 -2.60 12.55 22.11
CA ALA A 82 -4.00 12.97 22.12
C ALA A 82 -4.18 14.45 21.70
N SER A 83 -3.11 15.09 21.20
CA SER A 83 -3.07 16.53 20.92
C SER A 83 -2.49 16.87 19.55
N ARG A 84 -2.48 15.92 18.60
CA ARG A 84 -2.09 16.18 17.21
C ARG A 84 -3.07 17.20 16.62
N LYS A 85 -2.54 18.25 15.99
CA LYS A 85 -3.36 19.31 15.38
C LYS A 85 -3.68 18.94 13.95
N ILE A 86 -4.97 18.80 13.64
CA ILE A 86 -5.44 18.56 12.27
C ILE A 86 -6.40 19.67 11.82
N LYS A 87 -6.43 19.90 10.51
CA LYS A 87 -7.39 20.80 9.86
C LYS A 87 -8.64 20.00 9.52
N GLU A 88 -9.75 20.31 10.17
CA GLU A 88 -11.05 19.78 9.80
C GLU A 88 -11.76 20.80 8.91
N LEU A 89 -12.18 20.36 7.73
CA LEU A 89 -12.92 21.21 6.80
C LEU A 89 -14.31 21.51 7.38
N LEU A 90 -14.70 22.79 7.35
CA LEU A 90 -16.04 23.22 7.72
C LEU A 90 -17.06 22.95 6.62
N THR A 91 -16.58 22.76 5.40
CA THR A 91 -17.42 22.41 4.24
C THR A 91 -17.60 20.89 4.21
N PRO A 92 -18.84 20.39 4.28
CA PRO A 92 -19.14 18.97 4.07
C PRO A 92 -18.54 18.46 2.76
N LEU A 93 -18.15 17.18 2.73
CA LEU A 93 -17.47 16.58 1.57
C LEU A 93 -18.34 16.59 0.29
N ASP A 94 -19.66 16.61 0.45
CA ASP A 94 -20.68 16.63 -0.59
C ASP A 94 -21.04 18.05 -1.08
N GLU A 95 -20.54 19.09 -0.42
CA GLU A 95 -20.70 20.47 -0.86
C GLU A 95 -19.56 20.89 -1.80
N PRO A 96 -19.87 21.66 -2.86
CA PRO A 96 -18.85 22.13 -3.79
C PRO A 96 -17.83 23.01 -3.07
N LEU A 97 -16.55 22.67 -3.23
CA LEU A 97 -15.44 23.46 -2.72
C LEU A 97 -15.50 24.89 -3.27
N PRO A 98 -15.04 25.90 -2.50
CA PRO A 98 -15.02 27.28 -2.95
C PRO A 98 -14.25 27.43 -4.26
N LYS A 99 -14.82 28.18 -5.22
CA LYS A 99 -14.21 28.43 -6.54
C LYS A 99 -12.90 29.22 -6.49
N SER A 100 -12.56 29.80 -5.35
CA SER A 100 -11.33 30.55 -5.11
C SER A 100 -11.00 30.54 -3.62
N GLY A 101 -9.71 30.33 -3.31
CA GLY A 101 -9.20 30.23 -1.95
C GLY A 101 -9.31 28.82 -1.34
N PRO A 102 -8.54 28.54 -0.27
CA PRO A 102 -8.62 27.26 0.41
C PRO A 102 -9.98 27.09 1.11
N PRO A 103 -10.52 25.86 1.20
CA PRO A 103 -11.74 25.59 1.93
C PRO A 103 -11.61 26.00 3.40
N PRO A 104 -12.67 26.57 4.01
CA PRO A 104 -12.64 26.99 5.39
C PRO A 104 -12.42 25.77 6.30
N PHE A 105 -11.56 25.93 7.30
CA PHE A 105 -11.22 24.85 8.23
C PHE A 105 -11.11 25.35 9.67
N VAL A 106 -11.25 24.42 10.62
CA VAL A 106 -10.95 24.64 12.03
C VAL A 106 -9.84 23.70 12.47
N TRP A 107 -9.01 24.16 13.39
CA TRP A 107 -7.99 23.31 14.03
C TRP A 107 -8.64 22.52 15.16
N LYS A 108 -8.62 21.19 15.06
CA LYS A 108 -9.00 20.29 16.14
C LYS A 108 -7.80 19.51 16.67
N ASN A 109 -7.92 19.03 17.89
CA ASN A 109 -7.04 17.99 18.41
C ASN A 109 -7.54 16.65 17.85
N SER A 110 -6.63 15.81 17.39
CA SER A 110 -6.87 14.41 17.11
C SER A 110 -6.04 13.54 18.04
N LEU A 111 -6.61 12.39 18.37
CA LEU A 111 -5.87 11.23 18.81
C LEU A 111 -5.10 10.68 17.62
N TYR A 112 -3.81 10.51 17.77
CA TYR A 112 -2.97 9.75 16.87
C TYR A 112 -2.28 8.65 17.67
N LEU A 113 -2.45 7.41 17.23
CA LEU A 113 -1.92 6.22 17.87
C LEU A 113 -1.22 5.40 16.80
N GLU A 114 0.10 5.31 16.88
CA GLU A 114 0.94 4.50 16.01
C GLU A 114 1.81 3.55 16.84
N TRP A 115 1.86 2.30 16.40
CA TRP A 115 2.83 1.34 16.93
C TRP A 115 3.28 0.35 15.86
N PHE A 116 4.42 -0.27 16.10
CA PHE A 116 5.01 -1.28 15.24
C PHE A 116 4.82 -2.65 15.86
N SER A 117 3.76 -3.35 15.43
CA SER A 117 3.47 -4.72 15.84
C SER A 117 4.55 -5.67 15.31
N THR A 118 4.99 -6.57 16.17
CA THR A 118 5.92 -7.65 15.82
C THR A 118 5.32 -8.69 14.87
N THR A 119 3.99 -8.76 14.77
CA THR A 119 3.29 -9.78 13.98
C THR A 119 2.50 -9.21 12.80
N LYS A 120 2.03 -7.97 12.91
CA LYS A 120 1.10 -7.36 11.96
C LYS A 120 1.67 -6.12 11.24
N GLY A 121 2.88 -5.66 11.60
CA GLY A 121 3.51 -4.48 11.00
C GLY A 121 3.07 -3.18 11.65
N ARG A 122 3.07 -2.07 10.90
CA ARG A 122 2.66 -0.75 11.39
C ARG A 122 1.15 -0.68 11.57
N VAL A 123 0.68 -0.32 12.77
CA VAL A 123 -0.74 -0.12 13.06
C VAL A 123 -0.98 1.33 13.42
N VAL A 124 -2.05 1.92 12.86
CA VAL A 124 -2.38 3.33 13.00
C VAL A 124 -3.86 3.52 13.31
N LEU A 125 -4.16 4.39 14.28
CA LEU A 125 -5.48 4.95 14.53
C LEU A 125 -5.36 6.47 14.61
N GLU A 126 -6.08 7.18 13.75
CA GLU A 126 -6.21 8.63 13.80
C GLU A 126 -7.68 9.01 13.91
N ALA A 127 -8.05 9.80 14.93
CA ALA A 127 -9.45 10.11 15.20
C ALA A 127 -9.64 11.46 15.91
N THR A 128 -10.72 12.18 15.55
CA THR A 128 -11.11 13.45 16.19
C THR A 128 -12.24 13.31 17.19
N ASP A 129 -13.04 12.26 17.08
CA ASP A 129 -14.33 12.15 17.78
C ASP A 129 -14.22 11.42 19.13
N PHE A 130 -13.03 11.47 19.74
CA PHE A 130 -12.78 10.89 21.04
C PHE A 130 -12.77 11.96 22.12
N GLN A 131 -13.53 11.72 23.19
CA GLN A 131 -13.44 12.51 24.40
C GLN A 131 -12.41 11.87 25.33
N SER A 132 -11.35 12.62 25.66
CA SER A 132 -10.29 12.14 26.54
C SER A 132 -10.51 12.53 28.01
N SER A 133 -10.14 11.61 28.89
CA SER A 133 -10.03 11.81 30.33
C SER A 133 -8.63 11.41 30.78
N LEU A 134 -7.92 12.32 31.45
CA LEU A 134 -6.55 12.13 31.89
C LEU A 134 -6.52 11.78 33.38
N GLY A 135 -5.90 10.64 33.71
CA GLY A 135 -5.59 10.27 35.09
C GLY A 135 -4.44 11.09 35.69
N GLU A 136 -4.18 10.85 36.97
CA GLU A 136 -3.02 11.42 37.67
C GLU A 136 -1.71 10.90 37.07
N ALA A 137 -0.73 11.80 36.93
CA ALA A 137 0.58 11.46 36.41
C ALA A 137 1.43 10.78 37.49
N ALA A 138 1.80 9.52 37.25
CA ALA A 138 2.79 8.76 38.03
C ALA A 138 4.21 9.30 37.82
N TRP A 139 4.48 9.88 36.65
CA TRP A 139 5.73 10.57 36.32
C TRP A 139 5.49 11.63 35.23
N THR A 140 6.47 12.51 35.03
CA THR A 140 6.41 13.58 34.03
C THR A 140 7.62 13.54 33.12
N MET A 141 7.40 13.57 31.82
CA MET A 141 8.46 13.59 30.80
C MET A 141 9.15 14.96 30.75
N THR A 142 10.48 14.96 30.74
CA THR A 142 11.26 16.18 30.51
C THR A 142 11.40 16.47 29.01
N PRO A 143 11.76 17.71 28.60
CA PRO A 143 12.00 18.02 27.20
C PRO A 143 13.09 17.17 26.56
N GLU A 144 14.13 16.80 27.29
CA GLU A 144 15.20 15.92 26.81
C GLU A 144 14.69 14.50 26.56
N GLU A 145 13.89 13.96 27.49
CA GLU A 145 13.27 12.63 27.35
C GLU A 145 12.25 12.58 26.21
N GLU A 146 11.64 13.72 25.87
CA GLU A 146 10.77 13.86 24.71
C GLU A 146 11.57 13.73 23.40
N ILE A 147 12.79 14.27 23.34
CA ILE A 147 13.70 14.09 22.19
C ILE A 147 14.11 12.60 22.09
N ASP A 148 14.56 11.99 23.19
CA ASP A 148 14.95 10.58 23.21
C ASP A 148 13.79 9.65 22.79
N THR A 149 12.56 9.99 23.19
CA THR A 149 11.36 9.22 22.82
C THR A 149 11.09 9.30 21.32
N ARG A 150 11.33 10.46 20.69
CA ARG A 150 11.19 10.64 19.24
C ARG A 150 12.26 9.88 18.49
N GLU A 151 13.49 9.91 18.96
CA GLU A 151 14.57 9.11 18.39
C GLU A 151 14.25 7.61 18.46
N GLN A 152 13.73 7.12 19.60
CA GLN A 152 13.30 5.73 19.74
C GLN A 152 12.14 5.36 18.80
N ALA A 153 11.16 6.25 18.60
CA ALA A 153 10.08 6.04 17.65
C ALA A 153 10.59 6.01 16.19
N GLN A 154 11.57 6.85 15.87
CA GLN A 154 12.26 6.83 14.58
C GLN A 154 13.06 5.54 14.38
N GLU A 155 13.83 5.10 15.37
CA GLU A 155 14.55 3.82 15.30
C GLU A 155 13.59 2.63 15.13
N ALA A 156 12.41 2.66 15.76
CA ALA A 156 11.39 1.64 15.60
C ALA A 156 10.83 1.63 14.16
N MET A 157 10.61 2.82 13.57
CA MET A 157 10.26 2.97 12.15
C MET A 157 11.37 2.40 11.26
N GLU A 158 12.63 2.78 11.46
CA GLU A 158 13.75 2.29 10.66
C GLU A 158 13.89 0.77 10.74
N LYS A 159 13.69 0.17 11.91
CA LYS A 159 13.63 -1.29 12.08
C LYS A 159 12.47 -1.90 11.31
N PHE A 160 11.27 -1.31 11.37
CA PHE A 160 10.14 -1.77 10.56
C PHE A 160 10.44 -1.69 9.06
N MET A 161 11.05 -0.60 8.60
CA MET A 161 11.42 -0.42 7.20
C MET A 161 12.47 -1.43 6.73
N SER A 162 13.39 -1.85 7.61
CA SER A 162 14.33 -2.92 7.31
C SER A 162 13.65 -4.29 7.08
N GLN A 163 12.48 -4.51 7.70
CA GLN A 163 11.69 -5.74 7.51
C GLN A 163 10.95 -5.78 6.16
N LEU A 164 10.69 -4.63 5.54
CA LEU A 164 10.11 -4.54 4.19
C LEU A 164 11.10 -4.92 3.07
N GLY A 165 12.36 -5.16 3.43
CA GLY A 165 13.40 -5.62 2.52
C GLY A 165 14.66 -4.76 2.59
N ASP A 166 15.80 -5.40 2.32
CA ASP A 166 17.07 -4.70 2.16
C ASP A 166 17.17 -4.17 0.73
N LEU A 167 16.69 -2.94 0.52
CA LEU A 167 16.70 -2.29 -0.79
C LEU A 167 18.12 -2.13 -1.34
N GLU A 168 19.11 -1.88 -0.49
CA GLU A 168 20.49 -1.65 -0.95
C GLU A 168 21.11 -2.97 -1.44
N ALA A 169 20.92 -4.06 -0.69
CA ALA A 169 21.34 -5.38 -1.11
C ALA A 169 20.60 -5.82 -2.39
N SER A 170 19.28 -5.62 -2.45
CA SER A 170 18.47 -5.97 -3.62
C SER A 170 18.87 -5.15 -4.85
N ARG A 171 19.13 -3.85 -4.70
CA ARG A 171 19.59 -2.98 -5.79
C ARG A 171 20.96 -3.42 -6.28
N SER A 172 21.89 -3.68 -5.37
CA SER A 172 23.23 -4.16 -5.71
C SER A 172 23.23 -5.53 -6.38
N GLU A 173 22.28 -6.40 -6.07
CA GLU A 173 22.08 -7.67 -6.77
C GLU A 173 21.56 -7.44 -8.20
N VAL A 174 20.53 -6.60 -8.36
CA VAL A 174 19.98 -6.23 -9.66
C VAL A 174 21.03 -5.56 -10.54
N ASP A 175 21.73 -4.54 -10.06
CA ASP A 175 22.74 -3.80 -10.82
C ASP A 175 23.81 -4.75 -11.38
N ARG A 176 24.35 -5.65 -10.55
CA ARG A 176 25.35 -6.65 -10.97
C ARG A 176 24.82 -7.66 -11.97
N MET A 177 23.52 -7.97 -11.90
CA MET A 177 22.87 -8.93 -12.79
C MET A 177 22.59 -8.32 -14.16
N THR A 178 22.21 -7.04 -14.21
CA THR A 178 21.87 -6.32 -15.44
C THR A 178 23.07 -5.67 -16.13
N GLU A 179 24.21 -5.53 -15.45
CA GLU A 179 25.41 -4.88 -15.98
C GLU A 179 25.89 -5.54 -17.28
N GLY A 180 25.84 -4.78 -18.39
CA GLY A 180 26.33 -5.20 -19.70
C GLY A 180 25.47 -6.24 -20.43
N LYS A 181 24.18 -6.37 -20.06
CA LYS A 181 23.22 -7.26 -20.74
C LYS A 181 22.16 -6.46 -21.51
N ASP A 182 21.94 -6.86 -22.76
CA ASP A 182 20.89 -6.29 -23.61
C ASP A 182 19.53 -7.02 -23.43
N GLU A 183 19.56 -8.32 -23.07
CA GLU A 183 18.38 -9.15 -22.82
C GLU A 183 18.51 -9.88 -21.48
N LEU A 184 17.41 -9.97 -20.73
CA LEU A 184 17.34 -10.64 -19.42
C LEU A 184 16.50 -11.91 -19.52
N ASP A 185 16.91 -12.95 -18.79
CA ASP A 185 16.12 -14.19 -18.73
C ASP A 185 14.90 -14.06 -17.79
N GLU A 186 14.03 -15.08 -17.78
CA GLU A 186 12.81 -15.08 -16.97
C GLU A 186 13.03 -15.01 -15.45
N PHE A 187 14.20 -15.41 -14.95
CA PHE A 187 14.54 -15.38 -13.53
C PHE A 187 15.14 -14.01 -13.15
N GLU A 188 15.87 -13.41 -14.08
CA GLU A 188 16.44 -12.07 -13.92
C GLU A 188 15.34 -11.01 -13.92
N TRP A 189 14.39 -11.09 -14.84
CA TRP A 189 13.17 -10.27 -14.79
C TRP A 189 12.38 -10.47 -13.50
N GLU A 190 12.25 -11.71 -13.02
CA GLU A 190 11.56 -11.99 -11.76
C GLU A 190 12.24 -11.31 -10.57
N LYS A 191 13.58 -11.30 -10.52
CA LYS A 191 14.35 -10.59 -9.49
C LYS A 191 14.19 -9.08 -9.58
N LEU A 192 14.25 -8.51 -10.79
CA LEU A 192 14.06 -7.09 -11.02
C LEU A 192 12.65 -6.65 -10.57
N MET A 193 11.62 -7.42 -10.92
CA MET A 193 10.25 -7.13 -10.50
C MET A 193 10.09 -7.25 -8.98
N LYS A 194 10.72 -8.24 -8.34
CA LYS A 194 10.73 -8.34 -6.86
C LYS A 194 11.40 -7.13 -6.21
N HIS A 195 12.49 -6.63 -6.78
CA HIS A 195 13.13 -5.40 -6.32
C HIS A 195 12.19 -4.20 -6.48
N SER A 196 11.54 -4.07 -7.65
CA SER A 196 10.57 -3.01 -7.91
C SER A 196 9.38 -3.04 -6.94
N ASP A 197 8.86 -4.24 -6.62
CA ASP A 197 7.80 -4.42 -5.62
C ASP A 197 8.28 -3.93 -4.23
N GLN A 198 9.48 -4.30 -3.79
CA GLN A 198 10.05 -3.85 -2.50
C GLN A 198 10.23 -2.32 -2.45
N VAL A 199 10.74 -1.72 -3.53
CA VAL A 199 10.89 -0.26 -3.64
C VAL A 199 9.52 0.42 -3.53
N THR A 200 8.52 -0.11 -4.23
CA THR A 200 7.16 0.41 -4.22
C THR A 200 6.53 0.31 -2.83
N ASP A 201 6.63 -0.86 -2.18
CA ASP A 201 6.09 -1.07 -0.84
C ASP A 201 6.71 -0.12 0.19
N ARG A 202 8.04 0.05 0.15
CA ARG A 202 8.75 0.98 1.02
C ARG A 202 8.34 2.42 0.76
N TYR A 203 8.24 2.82 -0.52
CA TYR A 203 7.84 4.16 -0.91
C TYR A 203 6.42 4.49 -0.46
N MET A 204 5.47 3.57 -0.68
CA MET A 204 4.07 3.74 -0.24
C MET A 204 3.95 3.88 1.28
N GLU A 205 4.76 3.15 2.05
CA GLU A 205 4.81 3.28 3.52
C GLU A 205 5.36 4.63 3.99
N LEU A 206 6.38 5.13 3.31
CA LEU A 206 6.96 6.44 3.58
C LEU A 206 5.99 7.56 3.22
N LEU A 207 5.36 7.49 2.05
CA LEU A 207 4.29 8.41 1.66
C LEU A 207 3.17 8.42 2.69
N ASP A 208 2.73 7.25 3.18
CA ASP A 208 1.66 7.18 4.18
C ASP A 208 2.07 7.84 5.52
N LYS A 209 3.35 7.83 5.88
CA LYS A 209 3.84 8.42 7.13
C LYS A 209 4.18 9.90 7.00
N TYR A 210 4.90 10.26 5.95
CA TYR A 210 5.53 11.57 5.78
C TYR A 210 4.76 12.49 4.82
N GLY A 211 3.79 11.95 4.07
CA GLY A 211 2.97 12.73 3.15
C GLY A 211 3.85 13.39 2.08
N ASP A 212 3.92 14.73 2.12
CA ASP A 212 4.62 15.58 1.15
C ASP A 212 6.06 15.96 1.59
N ASP A 213 6.62 15.34 2.64
CA ASP A 213 8.01 15.57 3.05
C ASP A 213 8.98 14.74 2.20
N ASP A 214 9.13 15.16 0.94
CA ASP A 214 9.96 14.51 -0.08
C ASP A 214 11.42 14.33 0.38
N ASP A 215 11.96 15.29 1.15
CA ASP A 215 13.34 15.25 1.64
C ASP A 215 13.59 14.05 2.56
N THR A 216 12.68 13.83 3.50
CA THR A 216 12.76 12.68 4.41
C THR A 216 12.52 11.37 3.67
N ILE A 217 11.59 11.36 2.70
CA ILE A 217 11.30 10.18 1.88
C ILE A 217 12.53 9.80 1.05
N ASP A 218 13.14 10.74 0.33
CA ASP A 218 14.35 10.54 -0.47
C ASP A 218 15.48 9.94 0.38
N GLN A 219 15.73 10.55 1.54
CA GLN A 219 16.76 10.08 2.46
C GLN A 219 16.50 8.64 2.91
N LEU A 220 15.26 8.31 3.29
CA LEU A 220 14.88 6.98 3.75
C LEU A 220 14.78 5.96 2.60
N MET A 221 14.55 6.38 1.36
CA MET A 221 14.65 5.54 0.16
C MET A 221 16.10 5.32 -0.27
N GLY A 222 17.06 6.09 0.28
CA GLY A 222 18.45 6.09 -0.16
C GLY A 222 18.63 6.73 -1.54
N TRP A 223 17.66 7.55 -1.96
CA TRP A 223 17.74 8.34 -3.18
C TRP A 223 18.66 9.54 -2.94
N LYS A 224 19.64 9.70 -3.80
CA LYS A 224 20.55 10.84 -3.72
C LYS A 224 19.88 12.03 -4.41
N LYS A 225 19.83 13.17 -3.73
CA LYS A 225 19.44 14.42 -4.39
C LYS A 225 20.36 14.67 -5.60
N PRO A 226 19.83 15.18 -6.72
CA PRO A 226 20.65 15.60 -7.84
C PRO A 226 21.69 16.61 -7.36
N THR A 227 22.95 16.41 -7.75
CA THR A 227 24.07 17.35 -7.54
C THR A 227 24.67 17.66 -8.89
N GLU A 228 25.42 18.75 -9.06
CA GLU A 228 26.11 19.06 -10.35
C GLU A 228 26.91 17.86 -10.92
N ASP A 229 27.42 16.97 -10.05
CA ASP A 229 28.17 15.75 -10.43
C ASP A 229 27.29 14.51 -10.76
N ASN A 230 26.00 14.51 -10.40
CA ASN A 230 25.04 13.40 -10.60
C ASN A 230 23.80 13.84 -11.38
N GLU A 231 23.73 15.10 -11.80
CA GLU A 231 22.70 15.56 -12.71
C GLU A 231 22.89 14.82 -14.03
N PRO A 232 21.86 14.13 -14.55
CA PRO A 232 21.91 13.68 -15.92
C PRO A 232 22.23 14.92 -16.76
N PRO A 233 23.24 14.88 -17.66
CA PRO A 233 23.66 16.08 -18.38
C PRO A 233 22.43 16.75 -18.99
N GLU A 234 22.35 18.09 -18.98
CA GLU A 234 21.22 18.87 -19.54
C GLU A 234 20.84 18.45 -20.98
N HIS A 235 21.69 17.66 -21.65
CA HIS A 235 21.50 17.09 -22.99
C HIS A 235 21.13 15.58 -23.03
N SER A 236 20.90 14.92 -21.90
CA SER A 236 20.41 13.52 -21.87
C SER A 236 18.90 13.42 -21.78
N ALA A 237 18.23 14.47 -21.31
CA ALA A 237 16.96 14.85 -21.87
C ALA A 237 17.26 15.69 -23.13
N GLU A 238 17.67 15.03 -24.22
CA GLU A 238 17.09 15.47 -25.47
C GLU A 238 15.59 15.47 -25.16
N THR A 239 15.01 16.66 -25.04
CA THR A 239 13.58 16.77 -25.20
C THR A 239 13.40 16.23 -26.60
N TYR A 240 13.11 14.94 -26.71
CA TYR A 240 12.36 14.46 -27.83
C TYR A 240 11.15 15.38 -27.76
N GLU A 241 11.16 16.46 -28.53
CA GLU A 241 9.93 16.98 -29.09
C GLU A 241 9.38 15.75 -29.80
N ILE A 242 8.64 14.95 -29.05
CA ILE A 242 7.66 14.05 -29.60
C ILE A 242 6.74 15.05 -30.27
N GLU A 243 7.03 15.36 -31.55
CA GLU A 243 6.03 15.81 -32.48
C GLU A 243 4.98 14.70 -32.42
N TRP A 244 4.04 14.87 -31.49
CA TRP A 244 2.80 14.13 -31.51
C TRP A 244 2.31 14.35 -32.93
N PRO A 245 2.18 13.30 -33.75
CA PRO A 245 1.72 13.46 -35.10
C PRO A 245 0.47 14.33 -35.05
N ASP A 246 0.35 15.31 -35.94
CA ASP A 246 -0.91 16.01 -36.12
C ASP A 246 -1.99 14.93 -36.26
N GLU A 247 -3.20 15.12 -35.69
CA GLU A 247 -4.26 14.08 -35.71
C GLU A 247 -4.54 13.51 -37.12
N ASP A 248 -4.16 14.26 -38.17
CA ASP A 248 -4.27 13.90 -39.59
C ASP A 248 -3.07 13.08 -40.16
N ASP A 249 -1.93 13.00 -39.45
CA ASP A 249 -0.70 12.25 -39.80
C ASP A 249 -0.51 10.98 -38.94
N LEU A 250 -1.45 10.68 -38.04
CA LEU A 250 -1.55 9.36 -37.43
C LEU A 250 -1.97 8.36 -38.53
N ASP A 251 -0.99 7.73 -39.19
CA ASP A 251 -1.24 6.51 -39.93
C ASP A 251 -2.01 5.56 -38.99
N ASP A 252 -3.13 5.01 -39.46
CA ASP A 252 -4.01 4.04 -38.77
C ASP A 252 -3.23 2.84 -38.14
N ASP A 253 -1.94 2.69 -38.48
CA ASP A 253 -1.01 1.66 -38.03
C ASP A 253 -0.63 1.75 -36.53
N TRP A 254 -0.75 2.93 -35.88
CA TRP A 254 -0.59 3.03 -34.41
C TRP A 254 -1.75 2.40 -33.63
N MET A 255 -2.86 2.11 -34.31
CA MET A 255 -4.10 1.58 -33.70
C MET A 255 -4.27 0.07 -33.91
N GLU A 256 -3.43 -0.58 -34.72
CA GLU A 256 -3.48 -2.04 -34.96
C GLU A 256 -2.38 -2.79 -34.18
N THR A 257 -2.14 -2.44 -32.92
CA THR A 257 -1.34 -3.33 -32.07
C THR A 257 -2.06 -4.67 -31.96
N PRO A 258 -1.45 -5.78 -32.42
CA PRO A 258 -2.13 -7.05 -32.44
C PRO A 258 -2.49 -7.45 -31.01
N THR A 259 -3.77 -7.74 -30.79
CA THR A 259 -4.25 -8.13 -29.46
C THR A 259 -4.09 -9.63 -29.28
N HIS A 260 -3.34 -10.05 -28.26
CA HIS A 260 -3.18 -11.46 -27.97
C HIS A 260 -4.51 -12.08 -27.49
N PRO A 261 -4.91 -13.29 -27.94
CA PRO A 261 -6.19 -13.92 -27.57
C PRO A 261 -6.43 -14.03 -26.06
N LEU A 262 -5.39 -14.26 -25.28
CA LEU A 262 -5.45 -14.27 -23.81
C LEU A 262 -5.99 -12.96 -23.22
N ARG A 263 -5.65 -11.80 -23.81
CA ARG A 263 -6.15 -10.50 -23.35
C ARG A 263 -7.65 -10.40 -23.58
N THR A 264 -8.12 -10.75 -24.77
CA THR A 264 -9.56 -10.80 -25.10
C THR A 264 -10.32 -11.72 -24.16
N MET A 265 -9.78 -12.91 -23.87
CA MET A 265 -10.41 -13.85 -22.93
C MET A 265 -10.56 -13.28 -21.52
N ALA A 266 -9.59 -12.52 -21.03
CA ALA A 266 -9.67 -11.89 -19.72
C ALA A 266 -10.67 -10.72 -19.70
N GLU A 267 -10.73 -9.93 -20.77
CA GLU A 267 -11.73 -8.86 -20.96
C GLU A 267 -13.16 -9.45 -21.00
N GLU A 268 -13.37 -10.50 -21.79
CA GLU A 268 -14.66 -11.21 -21.86
C GLU A 268 -15.09 -11.80 -20.51
N LEU A 269 -14.16 -12.36 -19.73
CA LEU A 269 -14.44 -12.87 -18.39
C LEU A 269 -14.84 -11.74 -17.45
N LEU A 270 -14.16 -10.60 -17.49
CA LEU A 270 -14.51 -9.44 -16.67
C LEU A 270 -15.88 -8.89 -17.02
N ASP A 271 -16.22 -8.81 -18.31
CA ASP A 271 -17.55 -8.37 -18.77
C ASP A 271 -18.66 -9.30 -18.27
N GLN A 272 -18.41 -10.62 -18.25
CA GLN A 272 -19.34 -11.62 -17.71
C GLN A 272 -19.54 -11.51 -16.20
N MET A 273 -18.57 -10.92 -15.46
CA MET A 273 -18.72 -10.66 -14.03
C MET A 273 -19.71 -9.52 -13.72
N GLY A 274 -20.07 -8.69 -14.72
CA GLY A 274 -21.01 -7.59 -14.58
C GLY A 274 -20.38 -6.26 -14.15
N SER A 275 -21.22 -5.25 -13.89
CA SER A 275 -20.75 -3.91 -13.56
C SER A 275 -20.06 -3.87 -12.20
N ARG A 276 -18.98 -3.09 -12.12
CA ARG A 276 -18.33 -2.72 -10.85
C ARG A 276 -19.35 -2.24 -9.80
N LYS A 277 -20.42 -1.54 -10.21
CA LYS A 277 -21.45 -1.02 -9.30
C LYS A 277 -22.31 -2.11 -8.67
N ASP A 278 -22.59 -3.19 -9.40
CA ASP A 278 -23.45 -4.29 -8.93
C ASP A 278 -22.70 -5.21 -7.95
N SER A 279 -21.36 -5.20 -7.98
CA SER A 279 -20.50 -6.01 -7.11
C SER A 279 -20.27 -5.41 -5.72
N PHE A 280 -20.57 -4.11 -5.49
CA PHE A 280 -20.35 -3.44 -4.19
C PHE A 280 -21.43 -3.74 -3.13
N GLU A 281 -22.46 -4.53 -3.46
CA GLU A 281 -23.45 -4.96 -2.47
C GLU A 281 -22.93 -6.08 -1.55
N ASN A 282 -21.83 -6.74 -1.93
CA ASN A 282 -21.18 -7.79 -1.16
C ASN A 282 -19.65 -7.65 -1.27
N ASP A 283 -18.99 -7.41 -0.15
CA ASP A 283 -17.53 -7.20 -0.07
C ASP A 283 -16.74 -8.31 -0.77
N GLU A 284 -17.13 -9.58 -0.61
CA GLU A 284 -16.43 -10.70 -1.24
C GLU A 284 -16.63 -10.76 -2.77
N MET A 285 -17.79 -10.31 -3.26
CA MET A 285 -18.05 -10.19 -4.70
C MET A 285 -17.26 -9.03 -5.30
N SER A 286 -17.17 -7.91 -4.57
CA SER A 286 -16.32 -6.78 -4.93
C SER A 286 -14.86 -7.22 -5.03
N ASP A 287 -14.34 -7.91 -4.01
CA ASP A 287 -12.97 -8.43 -3.99
C ASP A 287 -12.69 -9.40 -5.15
N LEU A 288 -13.65 -10.28 -5.46
CA LEU A 288 -13.54 -11.18 -6.60
C LEU A 288 -13.51 -10.42 -7.92
N TRP A 289 -14.38 -9.43 -8.09
CA TRP A 289 -14.41 -8.59 -9.30
C TRP A 289 -13.08 -7.84 -9.49
N PHE A 290 -12.54 -7.23 -8.42
CA PHE A 290 -11.24 -6.58 -8.46
C PHE A 290 -10.11 -7.56 -8.78
N SER A 291 -10.17 -8.79 -8.24
CA SER A 291 -9.20 -9.83 -8.55
C SER A 291 -9.18 -10.18 -10.04
N VAL A 292 -10.35 -10.36 -10.66
CA VAL A 292 -10.47 -10.63 -12.11
C VAL A 292 -10.00 -9.43 -12.94
N ALA A 293 -10.36 -8.21 -12.55
CA ALA A 293 -9.90 -6.99 -13.22
C ALA A 293 -8.37 -6.84 -13.16
N ASN A 294 -7.77 -7.16 -12.01
CA ASN A 294 -6.32 -7.12 -11.84
C ASN A 294 -5.62 -8.20 -12.70
N ILE A 295 -6.18 -9.40 -12.80
CA ILE A 295 -5.70 -10.45 -13.73
C ILE A 295 -5.69 -9.91 -15.16
N GLY A 296 -6.77 -9.27 -15.62
CA GLY A 296 -6.85 -8.66 -16.95
C GLY A 296 -5.82 -7.57 -17.18
N ALA A 297 -5.66 -6.64 -16.24
CA ALA A 297 -4.69 -5.55 -16.32
C ALA A 297 -3.23 -6.07 -16.37
N LYS A 298 -2.89 -7.04 -15.51
CA LYS A 298 -1.54 -7.65 -15.51
C LYS A 298 -1.27 -8.46 -16.77
N LEU A 299 -2.30 -9.12 -17.31
CA LEU A 299 -2.20 -9.84 -18.57
C LEU A 299 -2.01 -8.88 -19.76
N ALA A 300 -2.71 -7.73 -19.78
CA ALA A 300 -2.47 -6.70 -20.79
C ALA A 300 -1.02 -6.20 -20.75
N GLY A 301 -0.47 -5.98 -19.55
CA GLY A 301 0.95 -5.63 -19.37
C GLY A 301 1.92 -6.74 -19.78
N ALA A 302 1.56 -8.01 -19.58
CA ALA A 302 2.36 -9.14 -20.07
C ALA A 302 2.40 -9.22 -21.60
N MET A 303 1.31 -8.79 -22.26
CA MET A 303 1.13 -8.87 -23.72
C MET A 303 1.53 -7.58 -24.45
N SER A 304 2.14 -6.60 -23.77
CA SER A 304 2.43 -5.28 -24.36
C SER A 304 3.39 -5.32 -25.55
N GLY A 305 4.31 -6.29 -25.57
CA GLY A 305 5.29 -6.47 -26.64
C GLY A 305 4.92 -7.55 -27.66
N TYR A 306 3.64 -7.91 -27.79
CA TYR A 306 3.21 -8.97 -28.72
C TYR A 306 3.12 -8.48 -30.17
N HIS A 307 3.65 -9.25 -31.13
CA HIS A 307 3.69 -8.86 -32.55
C HIS A 307 2.64 -9.55 -33.45
N GLY A 308 1.70 -10.32 -32.90
CA GLY A 308 0.64 -10.97 -33.70
C GLY A 308 1.02 -12.29 -34.37
N ASP A 309 2.31 -12.58 -34.52
CA ASP A 309 2.84 -13.81 -35.13
C ASP A 309 3.26 -14.89 -34.10
N GLY A 310 3.03 -14.62 -32.81
CA GLY A 310 3.47 -15.47 -31.71
C GLY A 310 4.84 -15.11 -31.14
N THR A 311 5.46 -14.03 -31.60
CA THR A 311 6.71 -13.47 -31.03
C THR A 311 6.42 -12.28 -30.13
N PHE A 312 7.41 -11.98 -29.27
CA PHE A 312 7.37 -10.89 -28.30
C PHE A 312 8.69 -10.12 -28.34
N ASP A 313 8.65 -8.84 -27.97
CA ASP A 313 9.85 -8.00 -27.79
C ASP A 313 10.87 -8.65 -26.84
N ASP A 314 10.39 -9.18 -25.71
CA ASP A 314 11.21 -9.88 -24.73
C ASP A 314 10.43 -11.08 -24.13
N ASN A 315 10.88 -12.28 -24.49
CA ASN A 315 10.28 -13.53 -24.01
C ASN A 315 10.47 -13.71 -22.49
N GLY A 316 11.62 -13.31 -21.94
CA GLY A 316 11.91 -13.39 -20.50
C GLY A 316 10.95 -12.52 -19.69
N PHE A 317 10.74 -11.28 -20.15
CA PHE A 317 9.78 -10.35 -19.54
C PHE A 317 8.36 -10.90 -19.59
N ALA A 318 7.91 -11.35 -20.77
CA ALA A 318 6.57 -11.90 -20.96
C ALA A 318 6.35 -13.11 -20.04
N ILE A 319 7.30 -14.04 -19.96
CA ILE A 319 7.19 -15.21 -19.08
C ILE A 319 7.13 -14.80 -17.60
N ALA A 320 7.97 -13.86 -17.16
CA ALA A 320 7.98 -13.37 -15.79
C ALA A 320 6.63 -12.74 -15.39
N GLN A 321 6.05 -11.91 -16.25
CA GLN A 321 4.72 -11.35 -16.04
C GLN A 321 3.63 -12.43 -16.00
N LEU A 322 3.66 -13.39 -16.93
CA LEU A 322 2.72 -14.50 -16.97
C LEU A 322 2.78 -15.36 -15.69
N LYS A 323 3.96 -15.55 -15.08
CA LYS A 323 4.08 -16.24 -13.77
C LYS A 323 3.33 -15.48 -12.67
N ARG A 324 3.40 -14.15 -12.66
CA ARG A 324 2.68 -13.28 -11.71
C ARG A 324 1.16 -13.36 -11.93
N VAL A 325 0.71 -13.36 -13.18
CA VAL A 325 -0.72 -13.55 -13.51
C VAL A 325 -1.22 -14.92 -13.02
N LEU A 326 -0.43 -15.99 -13.18
CA LEU A 326 -0.81 -17.31 -12.65
C LEU A 326 -0.99 -17.33 -11.13
N ALA A 327 -0.17 -16.58 -10.38
CA ALA A 327 -0.34 -16.47 -8.93
C ALA A 327 -1.69 -15.84 -8.58
N LEU A 328 -2.04 -14.71 -9.22
CA LEU A 328 -3.34 -14.04 -9.05
C LEU A 328 -4.53 -14.95 -9.41
N ILE A 329 -4.42 -15.72 -10.49
CA ILE A 329 -5.46 -16.68 -10.87
C ILE A 329 -5.63 -17.76 -9.80
N ASN A 330 -4.54 -18.30 -9.25
CA ASN A 330 -4.61 -19.31 -8.20
C ASN A 330 -5.24 -18.75 -6.91
N GLU A 331 -4.97 -17.49 -6.57
CA GLU A 331 -5.58 -16.79 -5.43
C GLU A 331 -7.07 -16.53 -5.63
N ALA A 332 -7.49 -16.14 -6.83
CA ALA A 332 -8.90 -15.88 -7.15
C ALA A 332 -9.75 -17.16 -7.27
N THR A 333 -9.13 -18.31 -7.57
CA THR A 333 -9.80 -19.58 -7.88
C THR A 333 -10.78 -20.05 -6.77
N PRO A 334 -10.40 -20.12 -5.48
CA PRO A 334 -11.31 -20.57 -4.42
C PRO A 334 -12.53 -19.66 -4.26
N THR A 335 -12.32 -18.34 -4.36
CA THR A 335 -13.39 -17.34 -4.24
C THR A 335 -14.33 -17.42 -5.44
N MET A 336 -13.79 -17.56 -6.66
CA MET A 336 -14.59 -17.77 -7.86
C MET A 336 -15.41 -19.07 -7.79
N GLN A 337 -14.81 -20.17 -7.33
CA GLN A 337 -15.51 -21.45 -7.17
C GLN A 337 -16.72 -21.34 -6.23
N ARG A 338 -16.63 -20.50 -5.20
CA ARG A 338 -17.69 -20.31 -4.22
C ARG A 338 -18.78 -19.36 -4.69
N LEU A 339 -18.41 -18.25 -5.34
CA LEU A 339 -19.32 -17.16 -5.67
C LEU A 339 -19.87 -17.23 -7.10
N LYS A 340 -19.06 -17.68 -8.06
CA LYS A 340 -19.36 -17.75 -9.50
C LYS A 340 -18.84 -19.07 -10.10
N PRO A 341 -19.33 -20.23 -9.64
CA PRO A 341 -18.85 -21.54 -10.12
C PRO A 341 -19.08 -21.77 -11.61
N ASP A 342 -20.03 -21.05 -12.21
CA ASP A 342 -20.33 -21.04 -13.64
C ASP A 342 -19.23 -20.38 -14.50
N GLN A 343 -18.46 -19.44 -13.93
CA GLN A 343 -17.38 -18.69 -14.60
C GLN A 343 -15.98 -19.29 -14.32
N LEU A 344 -15.90 -20.26 -13.41
CA LEU A 344 -14.65 -20.93 -13.07
C LEU A 344 -13.97 -21.62 -14.27
N PRO A 345 -14.69 -22.31 -15.18
CA PRO A 345 -14.07 -22.93 -16.35
C PRO A 345 -13.30 -21.95 -17.24
N GLU A 346 -13.80 -20.73 -17.41
CA GLU A 346 -13.22 -19.66 -18.21
C GLU A 346 -11.91 -19.17 -17.58
N LEU A 347 -11.90 -18.95 -16.26
CA LEU A 347 -10.68 -18.61 -15.53
C LEU A 347 -9.62 -19.72 -15.62
N LEU A 348 -10.03 -20.99 -15.50
CA LEU A 348 -9.13 -22.13 -15.65
C LEU A 348 -8.63 -22.31 -17.08
N LYS A 349 -9.42 -21.92 -18.09
CA LYS A 349 -9.00 -21.90 -19.48
C LYS A 349 -7.90 -20.86 -19.70
N ILE A 350 -8.07 -19.63 -19.19
CA ILE A 350 -7.02 -18.60 -19.21
C ILE A 350 -5.74 -19.13 -18.56
N ARG A 351 -5.86 -19.78 -17.39
CA ARG A 351 -4.71 -20.41 -16.70
C ARG A 351 -3.98 -21.43 -17.57
N HIS A 352 -4.71 -22.26 -18.30
CA HIS A 352 -4.12 -23.29 -19.16
C HIS A 352 -3.38 -22.68 -20.34
N GLU A 353 -4.01 -21.73 -21.03
CA GLU A 353 -3.43 -21.00 -22.17
C GLU A 353 -2.16 -20.22 -21.75
N ILE A 354 -2.13 -19.65 -20.55
CA ILE A 354 -0.92 -19.02 -20.00
C ILE A 354 0.22 -20.03 -19.86
N ILE A 355 -0.05 -21.22 -19.31
CA ILE A 355 0.98 -22.26 -19.12
C ILE A 355 1.53 -22.73 -20.47
N ASP A 356 0.66 -22.91 -21.46
CA ASP A 356 1.06 -23.33 -22.81
C ASP A 356 1.87 -22.24 -23.51
N LEU A 357 1.46 -20.98 -23.39
CA LEU A 357 2.22 -19.84 -23.90
C LEU A 357 3.61 -19.78 -23.26
N GLN A 358 3.73 -19.88 -21.94
CA GLN A 358 5.03 -19.91 -21.24
C GLN A 358 5.93 -21.03 -21.75
N GLN A 359 5.39 -22.24 -21.95
CA GLN A 359 6.16 -23.35 -22.51
C GLN A 359 6.61 -23.08 -23.94
N SER A 360 5.77 -22.43 -24.74
CA SER A 360 6.10 -22.08 -26.13
C SER A 360 7.20 -21.04 -26.20
N LEU A 361 7.15 -20.00 -25.35
CA LEU A 361 8.16 -18.93 -25.29
C LEU A 361 9.52 -19.49 -24.83
N ARG A 362 9.53 -20.36 -23.81
CA ARG A 362 10.75 -21.04 -23.31
C ARG A 362 11.43 -21.93 -24.34
N ARG A 363 10.71 -22.42 -25.35
CA ARG A 363 11.28 -23.23 -26.44
C ARG A 363 11.88 -22.36 -27.55
N ARG A 364 11.54 -21.07 -27.56
CA ARG A 364 11.95 -20.09 -28.58
C ARG A 364 13.08 -19.19 -28.08
N SER A 365 13.16 -18.95 -26.77
CA SER A 365 14.36 -18.45 -26.05
C SER A 365 15.44 -19.51 -26.01
#